data_AF-X0WW21-F1
#
_entry.id   AF-X0WW21-F1
#
_cell.length_a   1.000
_cell.length_b   1.000
_cell.length_c   1.000
_cell.angle_alpha   90.00
_cell.angle_beta   90.00
_cell.angle_gamma   90.00
#
_symmetry.space_group_name_H-M   'P 1'
#
loop_
_entity.id
_entity.type
_entity.pdbx_description
1 polymer ?
#
loop_
_entity_poly.entity_id
_entity_poly.type
_entity_poly.pdbx_seq_one_letter_code
_entity_poly.pdbx_strand_id
1 'polypeptide(L)'
;ILAVDWVDGVSTPIHEIEEYPGHTVFILGSERNGVPNAVIEQCDGVIHIDQFGTIPSLNVAQAATVIMYDWHEKRRRNAEDN
;
A
#
# COMPACT_ATOMS: atom_id res chain seq x y z
N ILE A 1 6.73 -3.65 -7.76
CA ILE A 1 5.62 -2.71 -8.00
C ILE A 1 4.46 -3.16 -7.13
N LEU A 2 4.00 -2.32 -6.21
CA LEU A 2 2.87 -2.62 -5.33
C LEU A 2 1.73 -1.64 -5.62
N ALA A 3 0.52 -2.16 -5.86
CA ALA A 3 -0.68 -1.34 -5.91
C ALA A 3 -1.15 -1.04 -4.49
N VAL A 4 -1.56 0.21 -4.24
CA VAL A 4 -2.17 0.66 -2.98
C VAL A 4 -3.66 0.81 -3.22
N ASP A 5 -4.42 -0.21 -2.87
CA ASP A 5 -5.87 -0.23 -2.98
C ASP A 5 -6.48 -1.36 -2.15
N TRP A 6 -7.75 -1.24 -1.79
CA TRP A 6 -8.49 -2.32 -1.15
C TRP A 6 -9.09 -3.24 -2.22
N VAL A 7 -8.68 -4.51 -2.22
CA VAL A 7 -9.20 -5.54 -3.11
C VAL A 7 -9.57 -6.75 -2.29
N ASP A 8 -10.87 -7.05 -2.26
CA ASP A 8 -11.44 -8.12 -1.42
C ASP A 8 -10.75 -9.46 -1.66
N GLY A 9 -10.28 -10.08 -0.56
CA GLY A 9 -9.58 -11.36 -0.58
C GLY A 9 -8.21 -11.38 -1.28
N VAL A 10 -7.71 -10.24 -1.77
CA VAL A 10 -6.45 -10.15 -2.53
C VAL A 10 -5.44 -9.22 -1.86
N SER A 11 -5.86 -8.06 -1.37
CA SER A 11 -4.94 -7.06 -0.83
C SER A 11 -4.47 -7.40 0.59
N THR A 12 -3.18 -7.22 0.87
CA THR A 12 -2.58 -7.41 2.21
C THR A 12 -2.62 -6.10 3.01
N PRO A 13 -3.05 -6.11 4.28
CA PRO A 13 -3.01 -4.90 5.11
C PRO A 13 -1.56 -4.52 5.43
N ILE A 14 -1.25 -3.23 5.39
CA ILE A 14 0.15 -2.77 5.49
C ILE A 14 0.80 -3.15 6.82
N HIS A 15 0.06 -3.30 7.92
CA HIS A 15 0.64 -3.67 9.21
C HIS A 15 1.11 -5.13 9.27
N GLU A 16 0.71 -5.99 8.32
CA GLU A 16 1.18 -7.38 8.21
C GLU A 16 2.42 -7.51 7.32
N ILE A 17 2.83 -6.44 6.65
CA ILE A 17 4.03 -6.44 5.80
C ILE A 17 5.25 -6.28 6.69
N GLU A 18 6.08 -7.31 6.84
CA GLU A 18 7.34 -7.19 7.60
C GLU A 18 8.43 -6.47 6.79
N GLU A 19 8.53 -6.76 5.50
CA GLU A 19 9.54 -6.19 4.62
C GLU A 19 8.97 -5.80 3.25
N TYR A 20 9.33 -4.60 2.80
CA TYR A 20 9.06 -4.15 1.45
C TYR A 20 10.22 -4.48 0.51
N PRO A 21 9.97 -4.75 -0.78
CA PRO A 21 11.03 -4.93 -1.76
C PRO A 21 12.07 -3.79 -1.77
N GLY A 22 13.33 -4.13 -1.98
CA GLY A 22 14.44 -3.17 -2.00
C GLY A 22 14.21 -1.98 -2.95
N HIS A 23 13.76 -2.24 -4.18
CA HIS A 23 13.33 -1.19 -5.11
C HIS A 23 11.80 -1.23 -5.26
N THR A 24 11.11 -0.50 -4.38
CA THR A 24 9.64 -0.45 -4.38
C THR A 24 9.13 0.75 -5.17
N VAL A 25 8.15 0.49 -6.04
CA VAL A 25 7.32 1.49 -6.71
C VAL A 25 5.89 1.28 -6.21
N PHE A 26 5.28 2.34 -5.69
CA PHE A 26 3.89 2.34 -5.23
C PHE A 26 2.98 2.97 -6.28
N ILE A 27 1.93 2.26 -6.67
CA ILE A 27 0.88 2.78 -7.55
C ILE A 27 -0.34 3.07 -6.70
N LEU A 28 -0.76 4.33 -6.65
CA LEU A 28 -1.94 4.74 -5.90
C LEU A 28 -3.15 4.94 -6.81
N GLY A 29 -4.30 4.46 -6.33
CA GLY A 29 -5.57 4.60 -6.99
C GLY A 29 -6.16 6.01 -6.90
N SER A 30 -7.11 6.30 -7.77
CA SER A 30 -7.95 7.50 -7.64
C SER A 30 -9.03 7.31 -6.58
N GLU A 31 -9.48 8.39 -5.94
CA GLU A 31 -10.51 8.34 -4.89
C GLU A 31 -11.84 7.70 -5.36
N ARG A 32 -12.15 7.80 -6.66
CA ARG A 32 -13.42 7.31 -7.21
C ARG A 32 -13.34 5.87 -7.70
N ASN A 33 -12.25 5.52 -8.39
CA ASN A 33 -12.17 4.28 -9.16
C ASN A 33 -11.03 3.37 -8.70
N GLY A 34 -10.26 3.76 -7.68
CA GLY A 34 -9.10 3.00 -7.24
C GLY A 34 -8.03 2.90 -8.33
N VAL A 35 -7.23 1.83 -8.26
CA VAL A 35 -6.28 1.39 -9.27
C VAL A 35 -7.03 0.49 -10.26
N PRO A 36 -6.94 0.74 -11.59
CA PRO A 36 -7.60 -0.11 -12.56
C PRO A 36 -7.13 -1.57 -12.48
N ASN A 37 -8.04 -2.54 -12.64
CA ASN A 37 -7.71 -3.97 -12.58
C ASN A 37 -6.57 -4.36 -13.53
N ALA A 38 -6.55 -3.81 -14.75
CA ALA A 38 -5.47 -4.05 -15.73
C ALA A 38 -4.09 -3.56 -15.24
N VAL A 39 -4.04 -2.61 -14.30
CA VAL A 39 -2.81 -2.15 -13.66
C VAL A 39 -2.47 -3.04 -12.46
N ILE A 40 -3.47 -3.44 -11.67
CA ILE A 40 -3.30 -4.39 -10.55
C ILE A 40 -2.70 -5.72 -11.05
N GLU A 41 -3.19 -6.25 -12.17
CA GLU A 41 -2.71 -7.50 -12.79
C GLU A 41 -1.22 -7.45 -13.20
N GLN A 42 -0.64 -6.26 -13.32
CA GLN A 42 0.78 -6.05 -13.64
C GLN A 42 1.63 -5.77 -12.40
N CYS A 43 1.01 -5.64 -11.21
CA CYS A 43 1.72 -5.42 -9.96
C CYS A 43 2.18 -6.74 -9.34
N ASP A 44 3.26 -6.69 -8.57
CA ASP A 44 3.77 -7.85 -7.83
C ASP A 44 2.89 -8.18 -6.61
N GLY A 45 2.01 -7.25 -6.22
CA GLY A 45 1.06 -7.41 -5.13
C GLY A 45 0.18 -6.17 -4.94
N VAL A 46 -0.86 -6.33 -4.12
CA VAL A 46 -1.77 -5.26 -3.71
C VAL A 46 -1.72 -5.14 -2.20
N ILE A 47 -1.56 -3.91 -1.71
CA ILE A 47 -1.50 -3.59 -0.29
C ILE A 47 -2.55 -2.53 0.04
N HIS A 48 -3.04 -2.51 1.28
CA HIS A 48 -4.03 -1.53 1.70
C HIS A 48 -3.79 -1.01 3.12
N ILE A 49 -4.34 0.17 3.39
CA ILE A 49 -4.41 0.75 4.72
C ILE A 49 -5.74 0.30 5.33
N ASP A 50 -5.71 -0.28 6.52
CA ASP A 50 -6.94 -0.58 7.25
C ASP A 50 -7.75 0.69 7.49
N GLN A 51 -9.02 0.62 7.11
CA GLN A 51 -9.97 1.70 7.31
C GLN A 51 -11.12 1.18 8.15
N PHE A 52 -11.37 1.88 9.26
CA PHE A 52 -12.50 1.64 10.12
C PHE A 52 -13.50 2.78 9.96
N GLY A 53 -14.77 2.46 9.71
CA GLY A 53 -15.84 3.43 9.59
C GLY A 53 -16.59 3.35 8.27
N THR A 54 -17.30 4.43 7.92
CA THR A 54 -18.22 4.48 6.78
C THR A 54 -17.62 5.13 5.53
N ILE A 55 -16.42 5.71 5.65
CA ILE A 55 -15.72 6.35 4.53
C ILE A 55 -14.91 5.28 3.80
N PRO A 56 -15.12 5.09 2.48
CA PRO A 56 -14.55 3.95 1.76
C PRO A 56 -13.06 4.12 1.44
N SER A 57 -12.53 5.35 1.45
CA SER A 57 -11.17 5.65 1.05
C SER A 57 -10.62 6.90 1.74
N LEU A 58 -9.32 6.90 2.00
CA LEU A 58 -8.57 8.10 2.31
C LEU A 58 -8.38 8.96 1.06
N ASN A 59 -8.11 10.25 1.26
CA ASN A 59 -7.57 11.08 0.19
C ASN A 59 -6.25 10.47 -0.31
N VAL A 60 -6.00 10.52 -1.62
CA VAL A 60 -4.82 9.87 -2.23
C VAL A 60 -3.49 10.35 -1.65
N ALA A 61 -3.38 11.64 -1.29
CA ALA A 61 -2.15 12.18 -0.69
C ALA A 61 -1.97 11.69 0.77
N GLN A 62 -3.06 11.50 1.51
CA GLN A 62 -3.02 10.92 2.85
C GLN A 62 -2.62 9.44 2.79
N ALA A 63 -3.20 8.69 1.85
CA ALA A 63 -2.80 7.30 1.60
C ALA A 63 -1.31 7.19 1.25
N ALA A 64 -0.82 8.03 0.34
CA ALA A 64 0.60 8.10 0.00
C ALA A 64 1.48 8.41 1.23
N THR A 65 1.06 9.35 2.07
CA THR A 65 1.80 9.73 3.29
C THR A 65 1.92 8.54 4.25
N VAL A 66 0.83 7.81 4.50
CA VAL A 66 0.84 6.63 5.39
C VAL A 66 1.74 5.54 4.82
N ILE A 67 1.63 5.23 3.53
CA ILE A 67 2.43 4.19 2.87
C ILE A 67 3.92 4.54 2.89
N MET A 68 4.28 5.79 2.58
CA MET A 68 5.67 6.23 2.61
C MET A 68 6.26 6.17 4.03
N TYR A 69 5.47 6.54 5.05
CA TYR A 69 5.92 6.46 6.44
C TYR A 69 6.15 5.02 6.90
N ASP A 70 5.21 4.12 6.64
CA ASP A 70 5.32 2.70 6.98
C ASP A 70 6.52 2.03 6.27
N TRP A 71 6.68 2.30 4.98
CA TRP A 71 7.83 1.86 4.19
C TRP A 71 9.17 2.34 4.76
N HIS A 72 9.26 3.63 5.10
CA HIS A 72 10.47 4.20 5.67
C HIS A 72 10.80 3.60 7.04
N GLU A 73 9.81 3.47 7.92
CA GLU A 73 10.02 2.95 9.27
C GLU A 73 10.47 1.48 9.28
N LYS A 74 9.86 0.63 8.44
CA LYS A 74 10.28 -0.77 8.34
C LYS A 74 11.68 -0.93 7.74
N ARG A 75 12.03 -0.12 6.74
CA ARG A 75 13.40 -0.10 6.21
C ARG A 75 14.41 0.38 7.24
N ARG A 76 14.05 1.39 8.05
CA ARG A 76 14.90 1.89 9.13
C ARG A 76 15.17 0.80 10.16
N ARG A 77 14.13 0.07 10.59
CA ARG A 77 14.26 -1.06 11.54
C ARG A 77 15.15 -2.18 10.99
N ASN A 78 14.90 -2.62 9.75
CA ASN A 78 15.69 -3.70 9.13
C ASN A 78 17.16 -3.31 8.89
N ALA A 79 17.47 -2.01 8.81
CA ALA A 79 18.84 -1.52 8.74
C ALA A 79 19.53 -1.44 10.11
N GLU A 80 18.78 -1.36 11.21
CA GLU A 80 19.30 -1.37 12.59
C GLU A 80 19.53 -2.79 13.11
N ASP A 81 18.78 -3.77 12.60
CA ASP A 81 18.88 -5.19 12.97
C ASP A 81 19.99 -5.95 12.21
N ASN A 82 20.65 -5.32 11.22
CA ASN A 82 21.76 -5.87 10.43
C ASN A 82 23.11 -5.27 10.84
#